data_AF-A0A9P5JHV9-F1
#
_entry.id   AF-A0A9P5JHV9-F1
#
_cell.length_a   1.000
_cell.length_b   1.000
_cell.length_c   1.000
_cell.angle_alpha   90.00
_cell.angle_beta   90.00
_cell.angle_gamma   90.00
#
_symmetry.space_group_name_H-M   'P 1'
#
loop_
_entity.id
_entity.type
_entity.pdbx_description
1 polymer ?
#
loop_
_entity_poly.entity_id
_entity_poly.type
_entity_poly.pdbx_seq_one_letter_code
_entity_poly.pdbx_strand_id
1 'polypeptide(L)'
;MLVPTRNWESDPRAAEGKFWTIGGGPPGGSFAEFVVVDRREVILVPPHMPLIHAAAWPLGGLTAWRAVKINAEVKPGDNVLITGIGGGVAMIALQLAVALGANVYVTSSSPAKLEKAGELGARGGINYNAKNWPKLLGELLVQAGKKPTIDAVIDSAGGDILGQLGKVLSPGARVVVYGMTVAPEVKFRMVDVLRNIQIKGSTMGSRQDLIEATDFIAKHRITPEVSHVLRGLEEAEEGFKILQAGDQMGKVVIKFPGRTPGGDVRL
;
A
#
# COMPACT_ATOMS: atom_id res chain seq x y z
N MET A 1 2.57 -17.35 5.37
CA MET A 1 2.26 -16.46 4.23
C MET A 1 3.37 -16.59 3.20
N LEU A 2 3.05 -16.39 1.93
CA LEU A 2 4.04 -16.44 0.85
C LEU A 2 4.72 -15.07 0.68
N VAL A 3 6.03 -15.08 0.49
CA VAL A 3 6.82 -13.93 0.06
C VAL A 3 6.47 -13.67 -1.41
N PRO A 4 5.92 -12.49 -1.77
CA PRO A 4 5.39 -12.27 -3.12
C PRO A 4 6.48 -12.05 -4.18
N THR A 5 7.73 -11.85 -3.76
CA THR A 5 8.87 -11.53 -4.61
C THR A 5 9.94 -12.63 -4.57
N ARG A 6 10.71 -12.75 -5.65
CA ARG A 6 11.85 -13.66 -5.78
C ARG A 6 13.12 -12.89 -6.12
N ASN A 7 14.26 -13.41 -5.67
CA ASN A 7 15.59 -12.84 -5.88
C ASN A 7 15.74 -11.41 -5.30
N TRP A 8 14.97 -11.11 -4.25
CA TRP A 8 15.14 -9.90 -3.45
C TRP A 8 15.19 -10.28 -1.97
N GLU A 9 16.37 -10.48 -1.41
CA GLU A 9 16.52 -10.98 -0.04
C GLU A 9 16.58 -9.83 0.96
N SER A 10 17.47 -8.86 0.78
CA SER A 10 17.74 -7.82 1.78
C SER A 10 18.35 -6.51 1.27
N ASP A 11 18.85 -6.41 0.03
CA ASP A 11 19.45 -5.16 -0.46
C ASP A 11 18.39 -4.03 -0.43
N PRO A 12 18.68 -2.90 0.25
CA PRO A 12 17.70 -1.84 0.45
C PRO A 12 17.32 -1.12 -0.85
N ARG A 13 18.15 -1.18 -1.89
CA ARG A 13 17.99 -0.41 -3.13
C ARG A 13 17.16 -1.17 -4.17
N ALA A 14 17.51 -2.43 -4.44
CA ALA A 14 16.89 -3.23 -5.50
C ALA A 14 17.13 -4.72 -5.30
N ALA A 15 16.40 -5.55 -6.06
CA ALA A 15 16.59 -6.99 -6.10
C ALA A 15 18.04 -7.36 -6.47
N GLU A 16 18.62 -8.33 -5.76
CA GLU A 16 19.99 -8.81 -5.98
C GLU A 16 20.11 -9.67 -7.25
N GLY A 17 19.00 -10.09 -7.83
CA GLY A 17 18.96 -10.85 -9.08
C GLY A 17 17.80 -10.46 -9.98
N LYS A 18 17.51 -11.31 -10.97
CA LYS A 18 16.37 -11.09 -11.87
C LYS A 18 15.07 -11.12 -11.07
N PHE A 19 14.47 -9.95 -10.91
CA PHE A 19 13.26 -9.77 -10.13
C PHE A 19 12.07 -10.50 -10.75
N TRP A 20 11.31 -11.22 -9.92
CA TRP A 20 10.06 -11.87 -10.31
C TRP A 20 9.04 -11.84 -9.18
N THR A 21 7.77 -11.91 -9.55
CA THR A 21 6.66 -12.08 -8.61
C THR A 21 6.10 -13.48 -8.70
N ILE A 22 5.52 -13.98 -7.60
CA ILE A 22 4.65 -15.16 -7.66
C ILE A 22 3.50 -14.85 -8.64
N GLY A 23 3.33 -15.69 -9.66
CA GLY A 23 2.37 -15.47 -10.75
C GLY A 23 2.87 -14.65 -11.94
N GLY A 24 4.04 -14.02 -11.86
CA GLY A 24 4.64 -13.25 -12.97
C GLY A 24 5.45 -14.08 -13.97
N GLY A 25 5.54 -15.40 -13.76
CA GLY A 25 6.26 -16.36 -14.61
C GLY A 25 6.12 -17.79 -14.07
N PRO A 26 6.72 -18.80 -14.71
CA PRO A 26 6.76 -20.16 -14.20
C PRO A 26 7.34 -20.20 -12.76
N PRO A 27 6.76 -20.99 -11.82
CA PRO A 27 5.79 -22.07 -12.01
C PRO A 27 4.30 -21.67 -11.98
N GLY A 28 3.95 -20.37 -11.99
CA GLY A 28 2.56 -19.89 -12.00
C GLY A 28 2.16 -19.07 -10.78
N GLY A 29 0.88 -18.70 -10.70
CA GLY A 29 0.30 -17.87 -9.65
C GLY A 29 -0.32 -18.65 -8.50
N SER A 30 -0.97 -17.94 -7.58
CA SER A 30 -1.58 -18.53 -6.38
C SER A 30 -3.10 -18.72 -6.46
N PHE A 31 -3.70 -18.60 -7.65
CA PHE A 31 -5.10 -18.97 -7.89
C PHE A 31 -5.21 -20.48 -8.12
N ALA A 32 -4.85 -21.23 -7.08
CA ALA A 32 -4.83 -22.69 -7.07
C ALA A 32 -5.04 -23.18 -5.63
N GLU A 33 -5.61 -24.37 -5.47
CA GLU A 33 -5.78 -25.00 -4.15
C GLU A 33 -4.44 -25.35 -3.49
N PHE A 34 -3.43 -25.66 -4.30
CA PHE A 34 -2.06 -25.98 -3.86
C PHE A 34 -1.05 -25.24 -4.72
N VAL A 35 0.05 -24.79 -4.10
CA VAL A 35 1.21 -24.19 -4.77
C VAL A 35 2.47 -24.80 -4.19
N VAL A 36 3.41 -25.19 -5.06
CA VAL A 36 4.74 -25.64 -4.65
C VAL A 36 5.68 -24.43 -4.63
N VAL A 37 6.27 -24.18 -3.47
CA VAL A 37 7.21 -23.06 -3.25
C VAL A 37 8.47 -23.55 -2.53
N ASP A 38 9.56 -22.81 -2.68
CA ASP A 38 10.74 -23.04 -1.84
C ASP A 38 10.40 -22.63 -0.39
N ARG A 39 10.95 -23.34 0.60
CA ARG A 39 10.74 -23.05 2.03
C ARG A 39 11.08 -21.60 2.38
N ARG A 40 12.06 -20.98 1.71
CA ARG A 40 12.48 -19.59 1.91
C ARG A 40 11.40 -18.58 1.53
N GLU A 41 10.47 -18.96 0.66
CA GLU A 41 9.33 -18.14 0.22
C GLU A 41 8.18 -18.15 1.22
N VAL A 42 8.36 -18.76 2.41
CA VAL A 42 7.33 -18.83 3.44
C VAL A 42 7.78 -18.08 4.69
N ILE A 43 6.91 -17.20 5.18
CA ILE A 43 7.03 -16.55 6.49
C ILE A 43 5.84 -16.88 7.38
N LEU A 44 5.99 -16.71 8.70
CA LEU A 44 4.92 -17.01 9.66
C LEU A 44 3.79 -15.97 9.58
N VAL A 45 2.57 -16.43 9.85
CA VAL A 45 1.41 -15.54 10.03
C VAL A 45 1.46 -14.98 11.47
N PRO A 46 1.29 -13.66 11.69
CA PRO A 46 1.14 -13.11 13.03
C PRO A 46 0.00 -13.77 13.81
N PRO A 47 0.17 -14.16 15.08
CA PRO A 47 -0.84 -14.88 15.84
C PRO A 47 -2.19 -14.16 15.96
N HIS A 48 -2.22 -12.83 15.92
CA HIS A 48 -3.45 -12.04 16.01
C HIS A 48 -4.24 -11.98 14.70
N MET A 49 -3.67 -12.43 13.57
CA MET A 49 -4.21 -12.20 12.25
C MET A 49 -4.93 -13.45 11.70
N PRO A 50 -6.26 -13.38 11.48
CA PRO A 50 -6.98 -14.46 10.81
C PRO A 50 -6.46 -14.67 9.38
N LEU A 51 -6.52 -15.92 8.90
CA LEU A 51 -5.94 -16.30 7.59
C LEU A 51 -6.46 -15.48 6.40
N ILE A 52 -7.72 -15.03 6.44
CA ILE A 52 -8.31 -14.18 5.39
C ILE A 52 -7.54 -12.86 5.26
N HIS A 53 -7.21 -12.24 6.39
CA HIS A 53 -6.42 -11.00 6.40
C HIS A 53 -4.93 -11.28 6.13
N ALA A 54 -4.43 -12.44 6.55
CA ALA A 54 -3.08 -12.88 6.24
C ALA A 54 -2.86 -13.09 4.74
N ALA A 55 -3.88 -13.51 3.98
CA ALA A 55 -3.81 -13.59 2.53
C ALA A 55 -3.78 -12.21 1.85
N ALA A 56 -4.41 -11.21 2.47
CA ALA A 56 -4.46 -9.83 1.98
C ALA A 56 -3.15 -9.05 2.21
N TRP A 57 -2.32 -9.51 3.13
CA TRP A 57 -1.12 -8.81 3.60
C TRP A 57 0.06 -8.76 2.61
N PRO A 58 0.59 -9.87 2.05
CA PRO A 58 2.00 -9.91 1.66
C PRO A 58 2.36 -8.92 0.55
N LEU A 59 1.62 -8.91 -0.56
CA LEU A 59 1.93 -8.05 -1.70
C LEU A 59 1.67 -6.57 -1.39
N GLY A 60 0.50 -6.28 -0.80
CA GLY A 60 0.10 -4.90 -0.51
C GLY A 60 0.90 -4.30 0.65
N GLY A 61 1.09 -5.08 1.70
CA GLY A 61 1.83 -4.71 2.89
C GLY A 61 3.32 -4.52 2.64
N LEU A 62 3.95 -5.37 1.83
CA LEU A 62 5.34 -5.18 1.41
C LEU A 62 5.52 -3.85 0.65
N THR A 63 4.64 -3.60 -0.33
CA THR A 63 4.68 -2.36 -1.11
C THR A 63 4.46 -1.14 -0.23
N ALA A 64 3.47 -1.19 0.67
CA ALA A 64 3.16 -0.11 1.60
C ALA A 64 4.30 0.14 2.59
N TRP A 65 4.92 -0.92 3.13
CA TRP A 65 6.05 -0.82 4.05
C TRP A 65 7.24 -0.14 3.38
N ARG A 66 7.61 -0.58 2.17
CA ARG A 66 8.69 0.07 1.43
C ARG A 66 8.35 1.51 1.08
N ALA A 67 7.12 1.79 0.67
CA ALA A 67 6.72 3.14 0.33
C ALA A 67 6.80 4.08 1.55
N VAL A 68 6.24 3.67 2.69
CA VAL A 68 6.12 4.48 3.91
C VAL A 68 7.43 4.52 4.71
N LYS A 69 7.98 3.35 5.05
CA LYS A 69 9.08 3.24 6.00
C LYS A 69 10.45 3.38 5.34
N ILE A 70 10.66 2.73 4.21
CA ILE A 70 11.99 2.65 3.58
C ILE A 70 12.24 3.86 2.67
N ASN A 71 11.32 4.16 1.77
CA ASN A 71 11.50 5.20 0.76
C ASN A 71 11.08 6.57 1.28
N ALA A 72 9.88 6.69 1.84
CA ALA A 72 9.44 7.96 2.42
C ALA A 72 10.10 8.22 3.77
N GLU A 73 10.71 7.23 4.43
CA GLU A 73 11.38 7.40 5.72
C GLU A 73 10.49 8.14 6.73
N VAL A 74 9.19 7.78 6.78
CA VAL A 74 8.20 8.49 7.59
C VAL A 74 8.60 8.47 9.07
N LYS A 75 8.57 9.65 9.69
CA LYS A 75 8.91 9.87 11.10
C LYS A 75 7.69 10.34 11.90
N PRO A 76 7.69 10.14 13.23
CA PRO A 76 6.68 10.75 14.09
C PRO A 76 6.58 12.27 13.83
N GLY A 77 5.35 12.77 13.68
CA GLY A 77 5.07 14.18 13.42
C GLY A 77 5.15 14.61 11.95
N ASP A 78 5.64 13.77 11.03
CA ASP A 78 5.57 14.06 9.59
C ASP A 78 4.11 14.22 9.15
N ASN A 79 3.83 15.19 8.30
CA ASN A 79 2.56 15.26 7.60
C ASN A 79 2.65 14.43 6.31
N VAL A 80 1.86 13.38 6.19
CA VAL A 80 1.92 12.42 5.08
C VAL A 80 0.63 12.48 4.28
N LEU A 81 0.73 12.65 2.97
CA LEU A 81 -0.42 12.53 2.07
C LEU A 81 -0.42 11.15 1.40
N ILE A 82 -1.54 10.44 1.46
CA ILE A 82 -1.75 9.19 0.72
C ILE A 82 -2.82 9.43 -0.33
N THR A 83 -2.48 9.22 -1.60
CA THR A 83 -3.44 9.44 -2.69
C THR A 83 -4.29 8.19 -2.94
N GLY A 84 -5.54 8.39 -3.36
CA GLY A 84 -6.41 7.28 -3.79
C GLY A 84 -6.77 6.28 -2.68
N ILE A 85 -7.12 6.77 -1.48
CA ILE A 85 -7.52 5.90 -0.36
C ILE A 85 -8.75 5.06 -0.74
N GLY A 86 -8.73 3.81 -0.26
CA GLY A 86 -9.61 2.72 -0.68
C GLY A 86 -8.88 1.61 -1.42
N GLY A 87 -7.76 1.91 -2.09
CA GLY A 87 -6.89 0.88 -2.65
C GLY A 87 -6.20 0.05 -1.56
N GLY A 88 -5.95 -1.24 -1.82
CA GLY A 88 -5.34 -2.15 -0.85
C GLY A 88 -4.01 -1.67 -0.28
N VAL A 89 -3.12 -1.12 -1.10
CA VAL A 89 -1.83 -0.56 -0.64
C VAL A 89 -2.05 0.73 0.16
N ALA A 90 -2.90 1.63 -0.33
CA ALA A 90 -3.16 2.93 0.32
C ALA A 90 -3.76 2.76 1.73
N MET A 91 -4.68 1.80 1.90
CA MET A 91 -5.28 1.47 3.19
C MET A 91 -4.24 0.98 4.20
N ILE A 92 -3.33 0.10 3.76
CA ILE A 92 -2.25 -0.39 4.61
C ILE A 92 -1.25 0.73 4.92
N ALA A 93 -0.89 1.54 3.92
CA ALA A 93 0.01 2.68 4.09
C ALA A 93 -0.52 3.68 5.13
N LEU A 94 -1.85 3.90 5.17
CA LEU A 94 -2.50 4.72 6.20
C LEU A 94 -2.24 4.15 7.59
N GLN A 95 -2.57 2.87 7.80
CA GLN A 95 -2.39 2.23 9.12
C GLN A 95 -0.92 2.24 9.56
N LEU A 96 0.02 1.98 8.63
CA LEU A 96 1.46 2.01 8.92
C LEU A 96 1.94 3.43 9.29
N ALA A 97 1.56 4.44 8.53
CA ALA A 97 1.97 5.82 8.78
C ALA A 97 1.38 6.36 10.10
N VAL A 98 0.12 6.05 10.41
CA VAL A 98 -0.50 6.38 11.70
C VAL A 98 0.25 5.69 12.84
N ALA A 99 0.56 4.40 12.71
CA ALA A 99 1.28 3.65 13.74
C ALA A 99 2.75 4.12 13.93
N LEU A 100 3.34 4.74 12.91
CA LEU A 100 4.64 5.43 13.00
C LEU A 100 4.54 6.82 13.65
N GLY A 101 3.34 7.28 14.01
CA GLY A 101 3.10 8.57 14.66
C GLY A 101 3.02 9.75 13.70
N ALA A 102 2.76 9.52 12.41
CA ALA A 102 2.59 10.57 11.42
C ALA A 102 1.17 11.17 11.44
N ASN A 103 1.04 12.41 10.98
CA ASN A 103 -0.25 13.04 10.68
C ASN A 103 -0.65 12.68 9.25
N VAL A 104 -1.56 11.73 9.09
CA VAL A 104 -1.91 11.21 7.76
C VAL A 104 -3.12 11.94 7.18
N TYR A 105 -2.98 12.42 5.95
CA TYR A 105 -4.03 13.00 5.13
C TYR A 105 -4.26 12.11 3.92
N VAL A 106 -5.50 12.04 3.45
CA VAL A 106 -5.87 11.14 2.34
C VAL A 106 -6.66 11.83 1.25
N THR A 107 -6.61 11.31 0.03
CA THR A 107 -7.52 11.73 -1.05
C THR A 107 -8.36 10.57 -1.59
N SER A 108 -9.62 10.82 -1.93
CA SER A 108 -10.51 9.83 -2.58
C SER A 108 -11.59 10.54 -3.37
N SER A 109 -12.13 9.93 -4.42
CA SER A 109 -13.38 10.41 -5.04
C SER A 109 -14.63 10.07 -4.19
N SER A 110 -14.52 9.11 -3.28
CA SER A 110 -15.64 8.57 -2.50
C SER A 110 -15.68 9.14 -1.07
N PRO A 111 -16.78 9.80 -0.68
CA PRO A 111 -16.97 10.26 0.70
C PRO A 111 -16.91 9.12 1.73
N ALA A 112 -17.49 7.96 1.44
CA ALA A 112 -17.47 6.80 2.34
C ALA A 112 -16.05 6.28 2.59
N LYS A 113 -15.18 6.30 1.58
CA LYS A 113 -13.77 5.93 1.74
C LYS A 113 -12.99 6.94 2.59
N LEU A 114 -13.34 8.23 2.51
CA LEU A 114 -12.74 9.27 3.35
C LEU A 114 -13.17 9.13 4.82
N GLU A 115 -14.47 8.88 5.07
CA GLU A 115 -15.00 8.65 6.41
C GLU A 115 -14.32 7.45 7.08
N LYS A 116 -14.29 6.31 6.38
CA LYS A 116 -13.64 5.11 6.88
C LYS A 116 -12.12 5.28 7.08
N ALA A 117 -11.46 6.09 6.26
CA ALA A 117 -10.05 6.46 6.52
C ALA A 117 -9.90 7.24 7.82
N GLY A 118 -10.86 8.11 8.16
CA GLY A 118 -10.92 8.81 9.45
C GLY A 118 -11.02 7.85 10.64
N GLU A 119 -11.85 6.81 10.55
CA GLU A 119 -11.94 5.75 11.58
C GLU A 119 -10.60 5.03 11.79
N LEU A 120 -9.77 4.94 10.74
CA LEU A 120 -8.44 4.32 10.77
C LEU A 120 -7.32 5.30 11.19
N GLY A 121 -7.67 6.51 11.62
CA GLY A 121 -6.72 7.50 12.14
C GLY A 121 -6.22 8.53 11.12
N ALA A 122 -6.81 8.60 9.92
CA ALA A 122 -6.54 9.74 9.04
C ALA A 122 -7.01 11.03 9.71
N ARG A 123 -6.14 12.03 9.71
CA ARG A 123 -6.38 13.35 10.30
C ARG A 123 -7.33 14.21 9.45
N GLY A 124 -7.43 13.89 8.16
CA GLY A 124 -8.45 14.47 7.29
C GLY A 124 -8.35 13.96 5.86
N GLY A 125 -9.43 14.16 5.12
CA GLY A 125 -9.62 13.62 3.79
C GLY A 125 -10.12 14.68 2.82
N ILE A 126 -9.64 14.65 1.57
CA ILE A 126 -10.05 15.59 0.53
C ILE A 126 -10.59 14.84 -0.68
N ASN A 127 -11.72 15.31 -1.21
CA ASN A 127 -12.23 14.80 -2.47
C ASN A 127 -11.42 15.35 -3.66
N TYR A 128 -10.67 14.50 -4.35
CA TYR A 128 -9.83 14.92 -5.47
C TYR A 128 -10.62 15.29 -6.75
N ASN A 129 -11.93 15.00 -6.81
CA ASN A 129 -12.80 15.48 -7.90
C ASN A 129 -13.02 17.00 -7.83
N ALA A 130 -12.79 17.62 -6.67
CA ALA A 130 -12.80 19.07 -6.56
C ALA A 130 -11.60 19.64 -7.34
N LYS A 131 -11.85 20.50 -8.34
CA LYS A 131 -10.79 21.11 -9.17
C LYS A 131 -9.72 21.84 -8.34
N ASN A 132 -10.10 22.35 -7.18
CA ASN A 132 -9.25 23.07 -6.23
C ASN A 132 -8.82 22.22 -5.03
N TRP A 133 -8.89 20.89 -5.10
CA TRP A 133 -8.53 20.01 -3.98
C TRP A 133 -7.15 20.30 -3.36
N PRO A 134 -6.08 20.70 -4.09
CA PRO A 134 -4.81 21.02 -3.45
C PRO A 134 -4.89 22.27 -2.57
N LYS A 135 -5.75 23.23 -2.94
CA LYS A 135 -6.04 24.41 -2.11
C LYS A 135 -6.77 23.99 -0.83
N LEU A 136 -7.78 23.13 -0.95
CA LEU A 136 -8.53 22.59 0.19
C LEU A 136 -7.62 21.81 1.14
N LEU A 137 -6.66 21.03 0.61
CA LEU A 137 -5.63 20.38 1.41
C LEU A 137 -4.76 21.41 2.16
N GLY A 138 -4.35 22.50 1.50
CA GLY A 138 -3.63 23.59 2.16
C GLY A 138 -4.43 24.23 3.30
N GLU A 139 -5.71 24.49 3.09
CA GLU A 139 -6.62 25.04 4.12
C GLU A 139 -6.76 24.07 5.30
N LEU A 140 -6.91 22.77 5.04
CA LEU A 140 -6.97 21.72 6.06
C LEU A 140 -5.67 21.63 6.87
N LEU A 141 -4.51 21.75 6.21
CA LEU A 141 -3.20 21.73 6.86
C LEU A 141 -3.00 22.94 7.77
N VAL A 142 -3.46 24.13 7.35
CA VAL A 142 -3.45 25.35 8.19
C VAL A 142 -4.32 25.18 9.43
N GLN A 143 -5.51 24.60 9.27
CA GLN A 143 -6.41 24.32 10.40
C GLN A 143 -5.81 23.30 11.38
N ALA A 144 -5.05 22.33 10.87
CA ALA A 144 -4.47 21.26 11.67
C ALA A 144 -3.25 21.69 12.51
N GLY A 145 -2.56 22.79 12.19
CA GLY A 145 -1.53 23.31 13.08
C GLY A 145 -0.44 24.16 12.42
N LYS A 146 0.67 24.31 13.15
CA LYS A 146 1.74 25.29 12.85
C LYS A 146 2.54 24.98 11.59
N LYS A 147 2.50 23.74 11.07
CA LYS A 147 3.25 23.30 9.90
C LYS A 147 2.26 22.95 8.77
N PRO A 148 1.84 23.92 7.93
CA PRO A 148 0.82 23.70 6.92
C PRO A 148 1.40 23.07 5.63
N THR A 149 2.29 22.08 5.77
CA THR A 149 3.01 21.47 4.64
C THR A 149 3.07 19.95 4.77
N ILE A 150 3.23 19.27 3.64
CA ILE A 150 3.35 17.81 3.50
C ILE A 150 4.82 17.42 3.36
N ASP A 151 5.27 16.50 4.21
CA ASP A 151 6.65 15.99 4.28
C ASP A 151 6.89 14.74 3.44
N ALA A 152 5.84 13.95 3.22
CA ALA A 152 5.90 12.80 2.35
C ALA A 152 4.57 12.59 1.62
N VAL A 153 4.66 12.12 0.39
CA VAL A 153 3.51 11.70 -0.41
C VAL A 153 3.70 10.24 -0.78
N ILE A 154 2.67 9.42 -0.54
CA ILE A 154 2.60 8.02 -0.91
C ILE A 154 1.57 7.91 -2.03
N ASP A 155 2.04 7.78 -3.26
CA ASP A 155 1.24 7.98 -4.47
C ASP A 155 1.07 6.71 -5.30
N SER A 156 -0.18 6.43 -5.68
CA SER A 156 -0.55 5.36 -6.60
C SER A 156 -1.00 5.86 -7.98
N ALA A 157 -1.18 7.16 -8.14
CA ALA A 157 -1.84 7.73 -9.31
C ALA A 157 -0.86 8.02 -10.45
N GLY A 158 0.33 8.53 -10.14
CA GLY A 158 1.21 9.16 -11.11
C GLY A 158 0.67 10.51 -11.59
N GLY A 159 1.09 10.95 -12.77
CA GLY A 159 0.72 12.21 -13.38
C GLY A 159 1.45 13.43 -12.79
N ASP A 160 0.79 14.58 -12.81
CA ASP A 160 1.37 15.86 -12.36
C ASP A 160 1.15 16.12 -10.86
N ILE A 161 1.38 15.11 -10.01
CA ILE A 161 1.17 15.21 -8.57
C ILE A 161 2.02 16.32 -7.92
N LEU A 162 3.25 16.51 -8.41
CA LEU A 162 4.13 17.59 -7.96
C LEU A 162 3.62 18.97 -8.39
N GLY A 163 3.00 19.08 -9.56
CA GLY A 163 2.35 20.32 -9.98
C GLY A 163 1.15 20.69 -9.13
N GLN A 164 0.35 19.71 -8.78
CA GLN A 164 -0.81 19.89 -7.90
C GLN A 164 -0.39 20.29 -6.49
N LEU A 165 0.62 19.61 -5.93
CA LEU A 165 1.03 19.77 -4.52
C LEU A 165 2.10 20.82 -4.28
N GLY A 166 2.62 21.47 -5.33
CA GLY A 166 3.78 22.37 -5.23
C GLY A 166 3.67 23.38 -4.08
N LYS A 167 2.52 23.99 -3.85
CA LYS A 167 2.34 25.00 -2.79
C LYS A 167 2.26 24.43 -1.37
N VAL A 168 1.98 23.14 -1.22
CA VAL A 168 1.77 22.48 0.08
C VAL A 168 2.88 21.49 0.44
N LEU A 169 3.80 21.14 -0.46
CA LEU A 169 4.97 20.34 -0.10
C LEU A 169 5.95 21.12 0.78
N SER A 170 6.56 20.47 1.77
CA SER A 170 7.72 21.05 2.46
C SER A 170 8.96 21.00 1.56
N PRO A 171 9.91 21.94 1.68
CA PRO A 171 11.24 21.76 1.10
C PRO A 171 11.85 20.44 1.59
N GLY A 172 12.45 19.66 0.70
CA GLY A 172 12.98 18.33 1.02
C GLY A 172 11.94 17.21 1.05
N ALA A 173 10.66 17.48 0.71
CA ALA A 173 9.61 16.47 0.75
C ALA A 173 9.91 15.26 -0.15
N ARG A 174 9.45 14.09 0.31
CA ARG A 174 9.70 12.79 -0.34
C ARG A 174 8.41 12.32 -1.00
N VAL A 175 8.39 12.26 -2.32
CA VAL A 175 7.25 11.78 -3.10
C VAL A 175 7.56 10.38 -3.60
N VAL A 176 6.91 9.39 -3.00
CA VAL A 176 7.09 7.97 -3.30
C VAL A 176 5.96 7.50 -4.19
N VAL A 177 6.32 7.04 -5.39
CA VAL A 177 5.37 6.62 -6.41
C VAL A 177 5.48 5.11 -6.59
N TYR A 178 4.38 4.39 -6.40
CA TYR A 178 4.32 2.93 -6.53
C TYR A 178 3.29 2.44 -7.56
N GLY A 179 2.53 3.35 -8.15
CA GLY A 179 1.48 3.05 -9.10
C GLY A 179 1.35 4.13 -10.17
N MET A 180 0.49 3.85 -11.13
CA MET A 180 0.24 4.70 -12.31
C MET A 180 -1.24 4.67 -12.73
N THR A 181 -2.16 4.66 -11.76
CA THR A 181 -3.60 4.51 -12.04
C THR A 181 -4.14 5.63 -12.94
N VAL A 182 -3.60 6.84 -12.85
CA VAL A 182 -4.02 8.00 -13.65
C VAL A 182 -3.12 8.18 -14.88
N ALA A 183 -1.79 8.10 -14.71
CA ALA A 183 -0.86 8.25 -15.82
C ALA A 183 0.45 7.49 -15.58
N PRO A 184 1.09 6.93 -16.63
CA PRO A 184 2.34 6.17 -16.56
C PRO A 184 3.59 7.05 -16.51
N GLU A 185 3.48 8.31 -16.05
CA GLU A 185 4.58 9.26 -15.96
C GLU A 185 4.43 10.16 -14.74
N VAL A 186 5.53 10.77 -14.29
CA VAL A 186 5.52 11.82 -13.26
C VAL A 186 6.37 12.99 -13.74
N LYS A 187 5.82 14.21 -13.66
CA LYS A 187 6.51 15.43 -14.11
C LYS A 187 7.39 15.99 -13.00
N PHE A 188 8.70 16.04 -13.24
CA PHE A 188 9.68 16.65 -12.33
C PHE A 188 10.27 17.91 -12.96
N ARG A 189 10.17 19.05 -12.27
CA ARG A 189 10.50 20.37 -12.84
C ARG A 189 11.63 21.02 -12.05
N MET A 190 12.28 22.02 -12.66
CA MET A 190 13.37 22.77 -12.01
C MET A 190 12.95 23.42 -10.67
N VAL A 191 11.69 23.82 -10.52
CA VAL A 191 11.19 24.34 -9.22
C VAL A 191 11.20 23.27 -8.12
N ASP A 192 11.01 22.00 -8.48
CA ASP A 192 11.06 20.87 -7.56
C ASP A 192 12.52 20.58 -7.16
N VAL A 193 13.47 20.72 -8.10
CA VAL A 193 14.92 20.64 -7.85
C VAL A 193 15.37 21.74 -6.88
N LEU A 194 14.99 22.99 -7.11
CA LEU A 194 15.36 24.13 -6.25
C LEU A 194 14.84 23.99 -4.81
N ARG A 195 13.84 23.13 -4.60
CA ARG A 195 13.25 22.84 -3.28
C ARG A 195 13.72 21.52 -2.69
N ASN A 196 14.71 20.87 -3.30
CA ASN A 196 15.26 19.57 -2.90
C ASN A 196 14.19 18.47 -2.79
N ILE A 197 13.14 18.53 -3.63
CA ILE A 197 12.09 17.51 -3.64
C ILE A 197 12.69 16.20 -4.15
N GLN A 198 12.38 15.10 -3.47
CA GLN A 198 12.84 13.77 -3.86
C GLN A 198 11.68 13.00 -4.48
N ILE A 199 11.86 12.50 -5.71
CA ILE A 199 10.98 11.47 -6.26
C ILE A 199 11.66 10.12 -6.06
N LYS A 200 10.95 9.18 -5.44
CA LYS A 200 11.42 7.81 -5.23
C LYS A 200 10.43 6.83 -5.84
N GLY A 201 10.91 5.97 -6.74
CA GLY A 201 10.14 4.83 -7.21
C GLY A 201 10.06 3.75 -6.15
N SER A 202 8.92 3.07 -6.04
CA SER A 202 8.76 1.91 -5.17
C SER A 202 8.05 0.79 -5.92
N THR A 203 8.63 -0.41 -5.90
CA THR A 203 7.98 -1.63 -6.40
C THR A 203 8.20 -2.74 -5.39
N MET A 204 7.11 -3.34 -4.92
CA MET A 204 7.10 -4.45 -3.96
C MET A 204 8.14 -4.31 -2.85
N GLY A 205 9.11 -5.25 -2.74
CA GLY A 205 10.19 -5.24 -1.77
C GLY A 205 10.94 -6.54 -1.55
N SER A 206 11.90 -6.51 -0.62
CA SER A 206 12.70 -7.66 -0.24
C SER A 206 11.97 -8.59 0.73
N ARG A 207 12.48 -9.81 0.90
CA ARG A 207 12.02 -10.74 1.92
C ARG A 207 12.22 -10.16 3.32
N GLN A 208 13.36 -9.51 3.58
CA GLN A 208 13.64 -8.84 4.83
C GLN A 208 12.64 -7.72 5.13
N ASP A 209 12.28 -6.91 4.13
CA ASP A 209 11.25 -5.86 4.27
C ASP A 209 9.90 -6.46 4.70
N LEU A 210 9.51 -7.61 4.14
CA LEU A 210 8.24 -8.25 4.50
C LEU A 210 8.26 -8.76 5.94
N ILE A 211 9.38 -9.32 6.40
CA ILE A 211 9.54 -9.79 7.78
C ILE A 211 9.42 -8.60 8.74
N GLU A 212 10.15 -7.51 8.49
CA GLU A 212 10.09 -6.30 9.32
C GLU A 212 8.70 -5.69 9.34
N ALA A 213 8.04 -5.62 8.18
CA ALA A 213 6.66 -5.15 8.07
C ALA A 213 5.70 -6.04 8.89
N THR A 214 5.86 -7.37 8.80
CA THR A 214 5.06 -8.36 9.53
C THR A 214 5.25 -8.25 11.04
N ASP A 215 6.49 -8.07 11.51
CA ASP A 215 6.80 -7.86 12.92
C ASP A 215 6.21 -6.54 13.43
N PHE A 216 6.29 -5.48 12.61
CA PHE A 216 5.70 -4.19 12.94
C PHE A 216 4.18 -4.29 13.12
N ILE A 217 3.46 -4.89 12.17
CA ILE A 217 2.00 -5.02 12.32
C ILE A 217 1.60 -5.96 13.45
N ALA A 218 2.42 -6.96 13.79
CA ALA A 218 2.20 -7.82 14.94
C ALA A 218 2.29 -7.02 16.25
N LYS A 219 3.34 -6.19 16.39
CA LYS A 219 3.53 -5.31 17.55
C LYS A 219 2.40 -4.30 17.72
N HIS A 220 1.92 -3.73 16.61
CA HIS A 220 0.85 -2.72 16.62
C HIS A 220 -0.57 -3.32 16.50
N ARG A 221 -0.68 -4.65 16.42
CA ARG A 221 -1.94 -5.39 16.20
C ARG A 221 -2.76 -4.87 15.01
N ILE A 222 -2.06 -4.48 13.95
CA ILE A 222 -2.68 -3.98 12.72
C ILE A 222 -3.19 -5.18 11.92
N THR A 223 -4.42 -5.07 11.42
CA THR A 223 -5.05 -6.05 10.54
C THR A 223 -5.45 -5.36 9.24
N PRO A 224 -5.00 -5.86 8.06
CA PRO A 224 -5.36 -5.29 6.77
C PRO A 224 -6.85 -5.39 6.48
N GLU A 225 -7.44 -4.33 5.93
CA GLU A 225 -8.84 -4.33 5.53
C GLU A 225 -9.11 -5.25 4.34
N VAL A 226 -10.08 -6.14 4.51
CA VAL A 226 -10.60 -7.03 3.46
C VAL A 226 -12.06 -6.65 3.22
N SER A 227 -12.35 -6.18 2.02
CA SER A 227 -13.71 -5.74 1.66
C SER A 227 -14.59 -6.89 1.19
N HIS A 228 -14.01 -7.86 0.48
CA HIS A 228 -14.75 -8.94 -0.16
C HIS A 228 -14.02 -10.26 0.06
N VAL A 229 -14.78 -11.29 0.45
CA VAL A 229 -14.31 -12.67 0.56
C VAL A 229 -15.10 -13.51 -0.44
N LEU A 230 -14.45 -13.83 -1.54
CA LEU A 230 -14.97 -14.69 -2.59
C LEU A 230 -14.85 -16.15 -2.19
N ARG A 231 -15.80 -16.97 -2.60
CA ARG A 231 -15.87 -18.40 -2.29
C ARG A 231 -15.37 -19.17 -3.51
N GLY A 232 -14.16 -19.72 -3.38
CA GLY A 232 -13.54 -20.51 -4.45
C GLY A 232 -13.08 -19.71 -5.68
N LEU A 233 -12.50 -20.43 -6.64
CA LEU A 233 -11.93 -19.86 -7.86
C LEU A 233 -12.99 -19.50 -8.90
N GLU A 234 -14.16 -20.13 -8.81
CA GLU A 234 -15.34 -19.86 -9.62
C GLU A 234 -15.80 -18.40 -9.54
N GLU A 235 -15.56 -17.73 -8.42
CA GLU A 235 -15.89 -16.32 -8.21
C GLU A 235 -14.76 -15.36 -8.62
N ALA A 236 -13.63 -15.86 -9.14
CA ALA A 236 -12.46 -15.03 -9.45
C ALA A 236 -12.77 -13.92 -10.48
N GLU A 237 -13.59 -14.22 -11.50
CA GLU A 237 -14.02 -13.23 -12.49
C GLU A 237 -14.81 -12.08 -11.86
N GLU A 238 -15.69 -12.38 -10.90
CA GLU A 238 -16.43 -11.36 -10.15
C GLU A 238 -15.48 -10.50 -9.32
N GLY A 239 -14.46 -11.12 -8.72
CA GLY A 239 -13.37 -10.41 -8.06
C GLY A 239 -12.68 -9.39 -8.96
N PHE A 240 -12.38 -9.77 -10.21
CA PHE A 240 -11.77 -8.85 -11.17
C PHE A 240 -12.71 -7.70 -11.57
N LYS A 241 -14.01 -7.95 -11.71
CA LYS A 241 -15.00 -6.89 -11.97
C LYS A 241 -15.08 -5.87 -10.83
N ILE A 242 -15.11 -6.34 -9.58
CA ILE A 242 -15.08 -5.47 -8.39
C ILE A 242 -13.83 -4.57 -8.42
N LEU A 243 -12.66 -5.16 -8.69
CA LEU A 243 -11.40 -4.41 -8.77
C LEU A 243 -11.40 -3.38 -9.90
N GLN A 244 -11.98 -3.72 -11.06
CA GLN A 244 -12.09 -2.83 -12.21
C GLN A 244 -13.03 -1.66 -11.96
N ALA A 245 -14.16 -1.90 -11.28
CA ALA A 245 -15.10 -0.85 -10.89
C ALA A 245 -14.51 0.10 -9.83
N GLY A 246 -13.54 -0.38 -9.04
CA GLY A 246 -12.94 0.40 -7.96
C GLY A 246 -13.81 0.46 -6.70
N ASP A 247 -14.81 -0.41 -6.58
CA ASP A 247 -15.76 -0.45 -5.46
C ASP A 247 -15.15 -1.01 -4.18
N GLN A 248 -14.01 -1.67 -4.27
CA GLN A 248 -13.31 -2.21 -3.12
C GLN A 248 -12.80 -1.12 -2.16
N MET A 249 -12.80 -1.47 -0.88
CA MET A 249 -12.09 -0.77 0.17
C MET A 249 -11.12 -1.73 0.86
N GLY A 250 -9.85 -1.66 0.47
CA GLY A 250 -8.84 -2.63 0.87
C GLY A 250 -8.71 -3.77 -0.14
N LYS A 251 -8.64 -5.01 0.34
CA LYS A 251 -8.34 -6.19 -0.49
C LYS A 251 -9.59 -7.04 -0.77
N VAL A 252 -9.58 -7.70 -1.92
CA VAL A 252 -10.49 -8.79 -2.29
C VAL A 252 -9.71 -10.09 -2.13
N VAL A 253 -10.28 -11.07 -1.42
CA VAL A 253 -9.62 -12.34 -1.09
C VAL A 253 -10.48 -13.49 -1.56
N ILE A 254 -9.86 -14.52 -2.12
CA ILE A 254 -10.51 -15.79 -2.41
C ILE A 254 -10.28 -16.75 -1.24
N LYS A 255 -11.36 -17.30 -0.68
CA LYS A 255 -11.33 -18.33 0.34
C LYS A 255 -11.71 -19.66 -0.29
N PHE A 256 -10.80 -20.62 -0.21
CA PHE A 256 -11.08 -21.99 -0.62
C PHE A 256 -11.96 -22.70 0.41
N PRO A 257 -12.93 -23.52 -0.01
CA PRO A 257 -13.65 -24.42 0.90
C PRO A 257 -12.63 -25.38 1.52
N GLY A 258 -12.51 -25.34 2.85
CA GLY A 258 -11.49 -26.09 3.55
C GLY A 258 -11.68 -27.60 3.40
N ARG A 259 -10.69 -28.30 2.84
CA ARG A 259 -10.44 -29.70 3.19
C ARG A 259 -9.57 -29.70 4.44
N THR A 260 -10.04 -30.34 5.49
CA THR A 260 -9.27 -30.58 6.71
C THR A 260 -7.96 -31.27 6.35
N PRO A 261 -6.80 -30.85 6.90
CA PRO A 261 -5.55 -31.59 6.75
C PRO A 261 -5.74 -32.95 7.44
N GLY A 262 -5.97 -34.01 6.66
CA GLY A 262 -6.34 -35.34 7.17
C GLY A 262 -7.11 -36.23 6.20
N GLY A 263 -7.62 -35.69 5.09
CA GLY A 263 -8.17 -36.51 4.01
C GLY A 263 -7.06 -37.09 3.12
N ASP A 264 -6.67 -38.34 3.39
CA ASP A 264 -5.88 -39.25 2.54
C ASP A 264 -5.00 -38.61 1.47
N VAL A 265 -3.83 -38.09 1.89
CA VAL A 265 -2.68 -38.02 0.99
C VAL A 265 -1.95 -39.36 1.15
N ARG A 266 -2.35 -40.35 0.34
CA ARG A 266 -1.48 -41.51 0.10
C ARG A 266 -0.35 -41.04 -0.81
N LEU A 267 0.86 -40.99 -0.27
CA LEU A 267 2.10 -40.95 -1.05
C LEU A 267 2.24 -42.22 -1.89
#